data_AF-A0A7C2H834-F1
#
_entry.id   AF-A0A7C2H834-F1
#
_cell.length_a   1.000
_cell.length_b   1.000
_cell.length_c   1.000
_cell.angle_alpha   90.00
_cell.angle_beta   90.00
_cell.angle_gamma   90.00
#
_symmetry.space_group_name_H-M   'P 1'
#
loop_
_entity.id
_entity.type
_entity.pdbx_description
1 polymer ?
#
loop_
_entity_poly.entity_id
_entity_poly.type
_entity_poly.pdbx_seq_one_letter_code
_entity_poly.pdbx_strand_id
1 'polypeptide(L)'
;MQTVTTRVPEEIFEDILNIEREEKAERAEVIRRLLADAIKRWKLKRALDGLRERKMSLRSAAKYAGLPYVEMLDEAEKAGITLDYSLRNLQFDLDAVRQKAP
;
A
#
# COMPACT_ATOMS: atom_id res chain seq x y z
N MET A 1 -2.02 -11.29 -20.20
CA MET A 1 -2.94 -11.05 -19.07
C MET A 1 -3.59 -12.37 -18.68
N GLN A 2 -4.07 -12.50 -17.45
CA GLN A 2 -4.80 -13.68 -16.95
C GLN A 2 -6.26 -13.29 -16.67
N THR A 3 -7.21 -14.21 -16.89
CA THR A 3 -8.64 -13.93 -16.70
C THR A 3 -9.10 -14.42 -15.33
N VAL A 4 -9.85 -13.59 -14.62
CA VAL A 4 -10.52 -13.92 -13.35
C VAL A 4 -12.01 -13.78 -13.57
N THR A 5 -12.80 -14.81 -13.29
CA THR A 5 -14.26 -14.79 -13.38
C THR A 5 -14.88 -15.04 -12.00
N THR A 6 -15.87 -14.24 -11.65
CA THR A 6 -16.66 -14.43 -10.43
C THR A 6 -18.04 -13.81 -10.60
N ARG A 7 -19.02 -14.27 -9.82
CA ARG A 7 -20.32 -13.60 -9.71
C ARG A 7 -20.20 -12.48 -8.68
N VAL A 8 -20.81 -11.34 -8.96
CA VAL A 8 -20.89 -10.20 -8.04
C VAL A 8 -22.35 -9.96 -7.65
N PRO A 9 -22.63 -9.46 -6.44
CA PRO A 9 -23.94 -8.94 -6.07
C PRO A 9 -24.40 -7.84 -7.04
N GLU A 10 -25.71 -7.68 -7.18
CA GLU A 10 -26.33 -6.69 -8.08
C GLU A 10 -25.90 -5.25 -7.73
N GLU A 11 -25.84 -4.89 -6.44
CA GLU A 11 -25.34 -3.58 -5.99
C GLU A 11 -23.95 -3.25 -6.55
N ILE A 12 -23.00 -4.19 -6.47
CA ILE A 12 -21.63 -3.96 -6.96
C ILE A 12 -21.64 -3.78 -8.49
N PHE A 13 -22.50 -4.51 -9.18
CA PHE A 13 -22.61 -4.38 -10.63
C PHE A 13 -23.16 -3.01 -11.03
N GLU A 14 -24.20 -2.53 -10.35
CA GLU A 14 -24.77 -1.19 -10.58
C GLU A 14 -23.76 -0.07 -10.27
N ASP A 15 -22.98 -0.20 -9.20
CA ASP A 15 -21.91 0.76 -8.89
C ASP A 15 -20.86 0.82 -10.02
N ILE A 16 -20.47 -0.33 -10.57
CA ILE A 16 -19.53 -0.39 -11.70
C ILE A 16 -20.14 0.30 -12.94
N LEU A 17 -21.43 0.07 -13.24
CA LEU A 17 -22.11 0.72 -14.35
C LEU A 17 -22.17 2.25 -14.20
N ASN A 18 -22.36 2.74 -12.98
CA ASN A 18 -22.37 4.17 -12.70
C ASN A 18 -20.98 4.78 -12.95
N ILE A 19 -19.92 4.13 -12.46
CA ILE A 19 -18.53 4.56 -12.69
C ILE A 19 -18.17 4.56 -14.19
N GLU A 20 -18.59 3.53 -14.93
CA GLU A 20 -18.40 3.46 -16.39
C GLU A 20 -18.99 4.71 -17.09
N ARG A 21 -20.20 5.12 -16.70
CA ARG A 21 -20.90 6.28 -17.28
C ARG A 21 -20.24 7.60 -16.89
N GLU A 22 -19.88 7.76 -15.62
CA GLU A 22 -19.27 8.99 -15.10
C GLU A 22 -17.89 9.24 -15.71
N GLU A 23 -17.07 8.20 -15.79
CA GLU A 23 -15.69 8.31 -16.27
C GLU A 23 -15.55 8.10 -17.79
N LYS A 24 -16.61 7.65 -18.47
CA LYS A 24 -16.60 7.30 -19.90
C LYS A 24 -15.53 6.25 -20.24
N ALA A 25 -15.34 5.28 -19.34
CA ALA A 25 -14.32 4.25 -19.44
C ALA A 25 -14.93 2.86 -19.72
N GLU A 26 -14.12 1.94 -20.27
CA GLU A 26 -14.56 0.56 -20.49
C GLU A 26 -14.68 -0.21 -19.17
N ARG A 27 -15.71 -1.06 -19.04
CA ARG A 27 -15.94 -1.95 -17.89
C ARG A 27 -14.69 -2.64 -17.39
N ALA A 28 -13.94 -3.25 -18.32
CA ALA A 28 -12.76 -4.02 -17.97
C ALA A 28 -11.65 -3.14 -17.39
N GLU A 29 -11.54 -1.88 -17.84
CA GLU A 29 -10.60 -0.91 -17.28
C GLU A 29 -11.01 -0.46 -15.88
N VAL A 30 -12.29 -0.10 -15.71
CA VAL A 30 -12.86 0.27 -14.40
C VAL A 30 -12.62 -0.84 -13.38
N ILE A 31 -13.00 -2.08 -13.71
CA ILE A 31 -12.82 -3.24 -12.83
C ILE A 31 -11.35 -3.45 -12.49
N ARG A 32 -10.44 -3.38 -13.48
CA ARG A 32 -8.99 -3.55 -13.24
C ARG A 32 -8.46 -2.51 -12.27
N ARG A 33 -8.82 -1.24 -12.44
CA ARG A 33 -8.37 -0.15 -11.58
C ARG A 33 -8.92 -0.30 -10.16
N LEU A 34 -10.22 -0.55 -10.02
CA LEU A 34 -10.87 -0.77 -8.72
C LEU A 34 -10.22 -1.94 -7.96
N LEU A 35 -9.96 -3.06 -8.66
CA LEU A 35 -9.28 -4.22 -8.07
C LEU A 35 -7.84 -3.89 -7.69
N ALA A 36 -7.09 -3.18 -8.53
CA ALA A 36 -5.72 -2.79 -8.22
C ALA A 36 -5.66 -1.93 -6.95
N ASP A 37 -6.57 -0.97 -6.80
CA ASP A 37 -6.64 -0.10 -5.63
C ASP A 37 -7.12 -0.85 -4.37
N ALA A 38 -8.07 -1.77 -4.52
CA ALA A 38 -8.47 -2.68 -3.45
C ALA A 38 -7.28 -3.54 -2.96
N ILE A 39 -6.49 -4.10 -3.87
CA ILE A 39 -5.30 -4.90 -3.54
C ILE A 39 -4.23 -4.04 -2.85
N LYS A 40 -3.97 -2.82 -3.32
CA LYS A 40 -3.03 -1.89 -2.66
C LYS A 40 -3.46 -1.61 -1.22
N ARG A 41 -4.72 -1.24 -1.00
CA ARG A 41 -5.27 -0.99 0.34
C ARG A 41 -5.19 -2.23 1.24
N TRP A 42 -5.50 -3.40 0.69
CA TRP A 42 -5.39 -4.67 1.43
C TRP A 42 -3.94 -4.96 1.85
N LYS A 43 -2.98 -4.77 0.94
CA LYS A 43 -1.55 -4.96 1.24
C LYS A 43 -1.04 -3.98 2.29
N LEU A 44 -1.42 -2.71 2.19
CA LEU A 44 -1.06 -1.69 3.17
C LEU A 44 -1.59 -2.05 4.56
N LYS A 45 -2.87 -2.42 4.67
CA LYS A 45 -3.46 -2.87 5.93
C LYS A 45 -2.68 -4.03 6.55
N ARG A 46 -2.36 -5.06 5.75
CA ARG A 46 -1.56 -6.21 6.19
C ARG A 46 -0.14 -5.84 6.61
N ALA A 47 0.49 -4.89 5.92
CA ALA A 47 1.81 -4.39 6.28
C ALA A 47 1.78 -3.69 7.65
N LEU A 48 0.79 -2.83 7.87
CA LEU A 48 0.58 -2.12 9.14
C LEU A 48 0.27 -3.09 10.29
N ASP A 49 -0.58 -4.08 10.07
CA ASP A 49 -0.86 -5.11 11.07
C ASP A 49 0.41 -5.91 11.41
N GLY A 50 1.23 -6.23 10.41
CA GLY A 50 2.54 -6.86 10.61
C GLY A 50 3.52 -6.01 11.42
N LEU A 51 3.47 -4.69 11.30
CA LEU A 51 4.25 -3.78 12.14
C LEU A 51 3.75 -3.77 13.59
N ARG A 52 2.44 -3.66 13.81
CA ARG A 52 1.83 -3.69 15.15
C ARG A 52 2.17 -4.97 15.91
N GLU A 53 2.11 -6.10 15.21
CA GLU A 53 2.42 -7.41 15.76
C GLU A 53 3.93 -7.70 15.86
N ARG A 54 4.79 -6.74 15.47
CA ARG A 54 6.27 -6.89 15.39
C ARG A 54 6.72 -8.09 14.53
N LYS A 55 5.90 -8.52 13.58
CA LYS A 55 6.21 -9.60 12.61
C LYS A 55 6.94 -9.10 11.38
N MET A 56 6.86 -7.79 11.11
CA MET A 56 7.55 -7.13 10.02
C MET A 56 8.38 -5.97 10.55
N SER A 57 9.54 -5.75 9.94
CA SER A 57 10.24 -4.47 10.02
C SER A 57 9.58 -3.45 9.09
N LEU A 58 9.81 -2.16 9.31
CA LEU A 58 9.35 -1.10 8.42
C LEU A 58 9.79 -1.31 6.96
N ARG A 59 11.05 -1.73 6.74
CA ARG A 59 11.57 -2.04 5.40
C ARG A 59 10.80 -3.17 4.73
N SER A 60 10.51 -4.26 5.45
CA SER A 60 9.73 -5.38 4.90
C SER A 60 8.26 -5.00 4.67
N ALA A 61 7.69 -4.17 5.55
CA ALA A 61 6.33 -3.67 5.42
C ALA A 61 6.18 -2.77 4.17
N ALA A 62 7.13 -1.84 3.95
CA ALA A 62 7.19 -0.99 2.76
C ALA A 62 7.27 -1.85 1.48
N LYS A 63 8.18 -2.83 1.44
CA LYS A 63 8.30 -3.76 0.32
C LYS A 63 7.03 -4.56 0.07
N TYR A 64 6.35 -5.00 1.14
CA TYR A 64 5.10 -5.77 1.03
C TYR A 64 3.94 -4.92 0.51
N ALA A 65 3.80 -3.69 1.01
CA ALA A 65 2.81 -2.72 0.58
C ALA A 65 3.08 -2.18 -0.84
N GLY A 66 4.32 -2.30 -1.32
CA GLY A 66 4.76 -1.71 -2.58
C GLY A 66 4.95 -0.20 -2.48
N LEU A 67 5.27 0.29 -1.28
CA LEU A 67 5.50 1.71 -0.99
C LEU A 67 7.00 1.99 -0.84
N PRO A 68 7.46 3.19 -1.20
CA PRO A 68 8.74 3.72 -0.74
C PRO A 68 8.84 3.68 0.78
N TYR A 69 10.06 3.57 1.29
CA TYR A 69 10.31 3.50 2.73
C TYR A 69 9.75 4.72 3.47
N VAL A 70 9.91 5.92 2.89
CA VAL A 70 9.40 7.18 3.47
C VAL A 70 7.88 7.21 3.51
N GLU A 71 7.20 6.81 2.43
CA GLU A 71 5.73 6.74 2.45
C GLU A 71 5.21 5.73 3.49
N MET A 72 5.94 4.62 3.71
CA MET A 72 5.58 3.66 4.74
C MET A 72 5.78 4.22 6.17
N LEU A 73 6.74 5.14 6.37
CA LEU A 73 6.87 5.87 7.64
C LEU A 73 5.61 6.68 7.91
N ASP A 74 5.18 7.47 6.93
CA ASP A 74 3.98 8.31 7.04
C ASP A 74 2.73 7.47 7.33
N GLU A 75 2.57 6.34 6.63
CA GLU A 75 1.43 5.44 6.86
C GLU A 75 1.49 4.76 8.23
N ALA A 76 2.69 4.43 8.74
CA ALA A 76 2.85 3.90 10.10
C ALA A 76 2.52 4.94 11.16
N GLU A 77 2.92 6.20 10.97
CA GLU A 77 2.61 7.32 11.85
C GLU A 77 1.11 7.61 11.88
N LYS A 78 0.46 7.73 10.71
CA LYS A 78 -1.01 7.88 10.60
C LYS A 78 -1.77 6.74 11.28
N ALA A 79 -1.20 5.54 11.24
CA ALA A 79 -1.76 4.35 11.87
C ALA A 79 -1.48 4.25 13.39
N GLY A 80 -0.80 5.25 13.97
CA GLY A 80 -0.46 5.33 15.40
C GLY A 80 0.57 4.29 15.83
N ILE A 81 1.37 3.77 14.90
CA ILE A 81 2.35 2.73 15.20
C ILE A 81 3.64 3.41 15.63
N THR A 82 3.97 3.33 16.92
CA THR A 82 5.28 3.78 17.41
C THR A 82 6.36 2.86 16.84
N LEU A 83 7.08 3.37 15.85
CA LEU A 83 8.29 2.75 15.38
C LEU A 83 9.38 3.08 16.41
N ASP A 84 10.09 2.07 16.90
CA ASP A 84 11.29 2.26 17.72
C ASP A 84 12.44 2.80 16.84
N TYR A 85 12.24 3.95 16.22
CA TYR A 85 13.25 4.66 15.45
C TYR A 85 14.08 5.48 16.45
N SER A 86 15.07 4.80 17.02
CA SER A 86 15.99 5.44 17.95
C SER A 86 16.87 6.48 17.24
N LEU A 87 17.31 7.51 17.97
CA LEU A 87 18.33 8.48 17.54
C LEU A 87 19.58 7.80 16.93
N ARG A 88 19.92 6.60 17.44
CA ARG A 88 21.03 5.79 16.95
C ARG A 88 20.77 5.26 15.53
N ASN A 89 19.53 4.89 15.21
CA ASN A 89 19.17 4.44 13.85
C ASN A 89 19.27 5.60 12.85
N LEU A 90 18.83 6.80 13.24
CA LEU A 90 18.98 8.01 12.42
C LEU A 90 20.46 8.35 12.16
N GLN A 91 21.31 8.27 13.18
CA GLN A 91 22.75 8.52 13.05
C GLN A 91 23.42 7.54 12.08
N PHE A 92 23.10 6.24 12.20
CA PHE A 92 23.61 5.23 11.26
C PHE A 92 23.19 5.51 9.82
N ASP A 93 21.94 5.91 9.59
CA ASP A 93 21.45 6.22 8.25
C ASP A 93 22.12 7.49 7.68
N LEU A 94 22.33 8.53 8.49
CA LEU A 94 23.05 9.75 8.11
C LEU A 94 24.52 9.51 7.77
N ASP A 95 25.21 8.69 8.57
CA ASP A 95 26.61 8.35 8.35
C ASP A 95 26.80 7.52 7.07
N ALA A 96 25.87 6.60 6.79
CA ALA A 96 25.89 5.81 5.56
C ALA A 96 25.69 6.67 4.30
N VAL A 97 24.90 7.75 4.38
CA VAL A 97 24.72 8.72 3.29
C VAL A 97 25.97 9.60 3.14
N ARG A 98 26.57 10.06 4.25
CA ARG A 98 27.79 10.89 4.24
C ARG A 98 29.01 10.17 3.66
N GLN A 99 29.17 8.87 3.93
CA GLN A 99 30.29 8.08 3.39
C GLN A 99 30.18 7.79 1.88
N LYS A 100 29.00 7.99 1.29
CA LYS A 100 28.77 7.82 -0.15
C LYS A 100 28.73 9.14 -0.92
N ALA A 101 28.91 10.27 -0.25
CA ALA A 101 29.12 11.56 -0.93
C ALA A 101 30.56 11.59 -1.49
N PRO A 102 30.75 11.98 -2.76
CA PRO A 102 32.06 12.03 -3.41
C PRO A 102 33.01 13.06 -2.78
#